data_AF-A0A929ZS40-F1
#
_entry.id   AF-A0A929ZS40-F1
#
_cell.length_a   1.000
_cell.length_b   1.000
_cell.length_c   1.000
_cell.angle_alpha   90.00
_cell.angle_beta   90.00
_cell.angle_gamma   90.00
#
_symmetry.space_group_name_H-M   'P 1'
#
loop_
_entity.id
_entity.type
_entity.pdbx_description
1 polymer ?
#
loop_
_entity_poly.entity_id
_entity_poly.type
_entity_poly.pdbx_seq_one_letter_code
_entity_poly.pdbx_strand_id
1 'polypeptide(L)'
;MEKRKKELVNLNKENLMQGKDSEGNDMPRYQNPEYAHFKTSINPNNRGFWDLRVTGQYQSFVDVIIHPAVIFFKNDLQNEKAKWLHSKLGKRHLGVTEEQGYQFQLDNKPEIRKKILDIINNGV
;
A
#
# COMPACT_ATOMS: atom_id res chain seq x y z
N MET A 1 -9.09 12.66 8.94
CA MET A 1 -7.99 11.66 9.00
C MET A 1 -8.40 10.33 8.40
N GLU A 2 -9.56 9.77 8.75
CA GLU A 2 -9.97 8.45 8.25
C GLU A 2 -10.07 8.35 6.70
N LYS A 3 -10.66 9.36 6.05
CA LYS A 3 -10.70 9.43 4.58
C LYS A 3 -9.30 9.36 3.94
N ARG A 4 -8.32 10.04 4.54
CA ARG A 4 -6.94 10.13 4.04
C ARG A 4 -6.17 8.82 4.22
N LYS A 5 -6.40 8.12 5.33
CA LYS A 5 -5.91 6.76 5.51
C LYS A 5 -6.43 5.82 4.42
N LYS A 6 -7.73 5.91 4.13
CA LYS A 6 -8.37 5.09 3.08
C LYS A 6 -7.78 5.38 1.69
N GLU A 7 -7.47 6.64 1.38
CA GLU A 7 -6.78 7.03 0.13
C GLU A 7 -5.41 6.34 0.00
N LEU A 8 -4.56 6.39 1.04
CA LEU A 8 -3.25 5.72 1.03
C LEU A 8 -3.36 4.19 0.93
N VAL A 9 -4.30 3.59 1.69
CA VAL A 9 -4.54 2.14 1.62
C VAL A 9 -5.00 1.73 0.23
N ASN A 10 -5.87 2.51 -0.42
CA ASN A 10 -6.30 2.25 -1.78
C ASN A 10 -5.14 2.38 -2.78
N LEU A 11 -4.29 3.40 -2.63
CA LEU A 11 -3.12 3.58 -3.50
C LEU A 11 -2.13 2.42 -3.38
N ASN A 12 -1.85 1.95 -2.15
CA ASN A 12 -1.06 0.73 -1.97
C ASN A 12 -1.73 -0.49 -2.63
N LYS A 13 -3.06 -0.64 -2.49
CA LYS A 13 -3.79 -1.73 -3.15
C LYS A 13 -3.67 -1.67 -4.66
N GLU A 14 -3.73 -0.48 -5.26
CA GLU A 14 -3.55 -0.28 -6.70
C GLU A 14 -2.15 -0.65 -7.17
N ASN A 15 -1.10 -0.28 -6.43
CA ASN A 15 0.26 -0.71 -6.71
C ASN A 15 0.36 -2.24 -6.67
N LEU A 16 -0.19 -2.86 -5.61
CA LEU A 16 -0.23 -4.31 -5.49
C LEU A 16 -0.99 -4.94 -6.68
N MET A 17 -2.12 -4.39 -7.15
CA MET A 17 -2.81 -4.90 -8.35
C MET A 17 -1.93 -4.96 -9.59
N GLN A 18 -1.00 -4.02 -9.72
CA GLN A 18 -0.06 -3.94 -10.84
C GLN A 18 1.15 -4.86 -10.66
N GLY A 19 1.18 -5.61 -9.55
CA GLY A 19 2.32 -6.43 -9.14
C GLY A 19 3.52 -5.58 -8.75
N LYS A 20 3.29 -4.42 -8.12
CA LYS A 20 4.34 -3.49 -7.69
C LYS A 20 4.52 -3.49 -6.17
N ASP A 21 5.77 -3.32 -5.73
CA ASP A 21 6.12 -3.14 -4.31
C ASP A 21 6.01 -1.66 -3.87
N SER A 22 6.43 -1.33 -2.65
CA SER A 22 6.35 0.04 -2.14
C SER A 22 7.33 1.01 -2.81
N GLU A 23 8.34 0.50 -3.51
CA GLU A 23 9.32 1.30 -4.23
C GLU A 23 8.94 1.45 -5.72
N GLY A 24 7.86 0.80 -6.18
CA GLY A 24 7.42 0.81 -7.57
C GLY A 24 8.11 -0.26 -8.44
N ASN A 25 8.92 -1.12 -7.82
CA ASN A 25 9.57 -2.24 -8.50
C ASN A 25 8.57 -3.37 -8.72
N ASP A 26 8.84 -4.22 -9.71
CA ASP A 26 8.04 -5.42 -9.91
C ASP A 26 8.24 -6.39 -8.74
N MET A 27 7.11 -6.88 -8.20
CA MET A 27 7.08 -7.99 -7.25
C MET A 27 7.65 -9.26 -7.91
N PRO A 28 7.97 -10.32 -7.14
CA PRO A 28 8.40 -11.58 -7.73
C PRO A 28 7.40 -12.14 -8.76
N ARG A 29 7.91 -12.81 -9.80
CA ARG A 29 7.07 -13.54 -10.76
C ARG A 29 6.51 -14.81 -10.12
N TYR A 30 5.35 -15.24 -10.61
CA TYR A 30 4.88 -16.60 -10.32
C TYR A 30 5.80 -17.62 -11.00
N GLN A 31 6.34 -18.57 -10.23
CA GLN A 31 7.28 -19.56 -10.75
C GLN A 31 6.62 -20.62 -11.64
N ASN A 32 5.40 -21.03 -11.29
CA ASN A 32 4.63 -22.00 -12.07
C ASN A 32 3.91 -21.26 -13.23
N PRO A 33 4.16 -21.62 -14.51
CA PRO A 33 3.57 -20.94 -15.66
C PRO A 33 2.04 -21.03 -15.72
N GLU A 34 1.46 -22.19 -15.45
CA GLU A 34 0.00 -22.37 -15.45
C GLU A 34 -0.66 -21.49 -14.38
N TYR A 35 -0.06 -21.45 -13.19
CA TYR A 35 -0.51 -20.59 -12.11
C TYR A 35 -0.33 -19.11 -12.43
N ALA A 36 0.77 -18.74 -13.11
CA ALA A 36 1.00 -17.39 -13.59
C ALA A 36 -0.07 -16.96 -14.61
N HIS A 37 -0.40 -17.84 -15.56
CA HIS A 37 -1.46 -17.62 -16.54
C HIS A 37 -2.82 -17.48 -15.87
N PHE A 38 -3.16 -18.36 -14.93
CA PHE A 38 -4.39 -18.27 -14.16
C PHE A 38 -4.49 -16.96 -13.35
N LYS A 39 -3.41 -16.51 -12.71
CA LYS A 39 -3.41 -15.25 -11.98
C LYS A 39 -3.50 -14.04 -12.91
N THR A 40 -2.83 -14.08 -14.05
CA THR A 40 -2.92 -13.03 -15.07
C THR A 40 -4.31 -12.98 -15.71
N SER A 41 -4.98 -14.13 -15.90
CA SER A 41 -6.35 -14.13 -16.47
C SER A 41 -7.37 -13.53 -15.52
N ILE A 42 -7.17 -13.64 -14.20
CA ILE A 42 -8.01 -12.99 -13.18
C ILE A 42 -7.65 -11.51 -13.03
N ASN A 43 -6.37 -11.16 -13.06
CA ASN A 43 -5.88 -9.80 -12.94
C ASN A 43 -4.82 -9.51 -14.00
N PRO A 44 -5.21 -9.07 -15.22
CA PRO A 44 -4.27 -8.79 -16.29
C PRO A 44 -3.24 -7.71 -15.94
N ASN A 45 -3.59 -6.79 -15.02
CA ASN A 45 -2.72 -5.68 -14.61
C ASN A 45 -1.48 -6.15 -13.83
N ASN A 46 -1.51 -7.35 -13.24
CA ASN A 46 -0.36 -7.87 -12.51
C ASN A 46 0.80 -8.28 -13.41
N ARG A 47 0.57 -8.45 -14.73
CA ARG A 47 1.57 -8.82 -15.73
C ARG A 47 2.39 -10.08 -15.37
N GLY A 48 1.79 -11.02 -14.63
CA GLY A 48 2.43 -12.25 -14.17
C GLY A 48 3.28 -12.09 -12.89
N PHE A 49 3.21 -10.95 -12.22
CA PHE A 49 3.84 -10.69 -10.92
C PHE A 49 2.85 -10.88 -9.77
N TRP A 50 3.37 -11.04 -8.56
CA TRP A 50 2.53 -11.24 -7.38
C TRP A 50 1.74 -9.98 -7.06
N ASP A 51 0.42 -10.04 -7.20
CA ASP A 51 -0.44 -8.89 -6.92
C ASP A 51 -0.97 -8.80 -5.50
N LEU A 52 -0.73 -9.84 -4.68
CA LEU A 52 -1.19 -10.06 -3.29
C LEU A 52 -2.70 -9.85 -3.03
N ARG A 53 -3.46 -9.32 -3.99
CA ARG A 53 -4.89 -9.03 -3.96
C ARG A 53 -5.68 -10.31 -4.12
N VAL A 54 -5.23 -11.20 -5.01
CA VAL A 54 -5.87 -12.49 -5.30
C VAL A 54 -5.42 -13.58 -4.31
N THR A 55 -4.66 -13.22 -3.27
CA THR A 55 -4.13 -14.20 -2.30
C THR A 55 -4.96 -14.35 -1.02
N GLY A 56 -6.17 -13.77 -0.97
CA GLY A 56 -7.12 -13.92 0.13
C GLY A 56 -7.29 -12.62 0.91
N GLN A 57 -7.54 -12.73 2.21
CA GLN A 57 -7.82 -11.59 3.10
C GLN A 57 -6.64 -10.61 3.25
N TYR A 58 -5.44 -10.92 2.72
CA TYR A 58 -4.22 -10.14 2.92
C TYR A 58 -4.42 -8.63 2.65
N GLN A 59 -5.00 -8.25 1.50
CA GLN A 59 -5.28 -6.84 1.19
C GLN A 59 -6.31 -6.19 2.12
N SER A 60 -7.19 -6.97 2.76
CA SER A 60 -8.20 -6.47 3.70
C SER A 60 -7.61 -6.11 5.07
N PHE A 61 -6.41 -6.61 5.39
CA PHE A 61 -5.71 -6.34 6.66
C PHE A 61 -4.60 -5.30 6.52
N VAL A 62 -4.48 -4.64 5.36
CA VAL A 62 -3.56 -3.50 5.18
C VAL A 62 -4.12 -2.29 5.91
N ASP A 63 -3.29 -1.69 6.76
CA ASP A 63 -3.58 -0.46 7.50
C ASP A 63 -2.39 0.50 7.39
N VAL A 64 -2.63 1.77 7.69
CA VAL A 64 -1.65 2.85 7.59
C VAL A 64 -1.62 3.72 8.85
N ILE A 65 -0.41 3.92 9.35
CA ILE A 65 -0.10 4.84 10.44
C ILE A 65 0.58 6.06 9.84
N ILE A 66 -0.02 7.23 10.02
CA ILE A 66 0.46 8.49 9.45
C ILE A 66 1.05 9.33 10.58
N HIS A 67 2.36 9.56 10.53
CA HIS A 67 3.06 10.56 11.34
C HIS A 67 3.40 11.79 10.48
N PRO A 68 3.69 12.94 11.09
CA PRO A 68 3.97 14.17 10.34
C PRO A 68 5.09 14.06 9.30
N ALA A 69 6.09 13.20 9.51
CA ALA A 69 7.24 13.03 8.63
C ALA A 69 7.30 11.64 7.95
N VAL A 70 6.52 10.66 8.41
CA VAL A 70 6.64 9.27 7.95
C VAL A 70 5.28 8.61 7.87
N ILE A 71 5.04 7.86 6.80
CA ILE A 71 3.87 7.01 6.61
C ILE A 71 4.34 5.55 6.75
N PHE A 72 3.72 4.79 7.64
CA PHE A 72 4.00 3.38 7.83
C PHE A 72 2.81 2.53 7.41
N PHE A 73 3.02 1.65 6.45
CA PHE A 73 2.06 0.62 6.08
C PHE A 73 2.33 -0.64 6.89
N LYS A 74 1.25 -1.27 7.37
CA LYS A 74 1.32 -2.53 8.11
C LYS A 74 0.25 -3.50 7.63
N ASN A 75 0.45 -4.77 7.95
CA ASN A 75 -0.52 -5.82 7.75
C ASN A 75 -0.53 -6.71 8.99
N ASP A 76 -1.66 -6.77 9.67
CA ASP A 76 -1.75 -7.48 10.95
C ASP A 76 -2.24 -8.93 10.79
N LEU A 77 -2.33 -9.46 9.56
CA LEU A 77 -2.78 -10.83 9.30
C LEU A 77 -1.73 -11.85 9.79
N GLN A 78 -2.12 -12.71 10.74
CA GLN A 78 -1.21 -13.65 11.42
C GLN A 78 -1.27 -15.09 10.90
N ASN A 79 -1.89 -15.35 9.74
CA ASN A 79 -1.93 -16.72 9.21
C ASN A 79 -0.59 -17.14 8.59
N GLU A 80 -0.39 -18.46 8.43
CA GLU A 80 0.87 -19.03 7.93
C GLU A 80 1.29 -18.45 6.57
N LYS A 81 0.33 -18.14 5.70
CA LYS A 81 0.60 -17.55 4.40
C LYS A 81 1.11 -16.11 4.51
N ALA A 82 0.53 -15.30 5.39
CA ALA A 82 0.98 -13.94 5.65
C ALA A 82 2.37 -13.93 6.28
N LYS A 83 2.62 -14.79 7.27
CA LYS A 83 3.97 -14.98 7.84
C LYS A 83 5.00 -15.35 6.77
N TRP A 84 4.65 -16.27 5.86
CA TRP A 84 5.50 -16.65 4.74
C TRP A 84 5.74 -15.48 3.76
N LEU A 85 4.72 -14.68 3.45
CA LEU A 85 4.89 -13.49 2.61
C LEU A 85 5.85 -12.49 3.26
N HIS A 86 5.69 -12.21 4.56
CA HIS A 86 6.56 -11.32 5.30
C HIS A 86 8.02 -11.80 5.34
N SER A 87 8.24 -13.12 5.50
CA SER A 87 9.61 -13.67 5.49
C SER A 87 10.25 -13.62 4.10
N LYS A 88 9.46 -13.72 3.02
CA LYS A 88 9.97 -13.66 1.64
C LYS A 88 10.21 -12.25 1.12
N LEU A 89 9.33 -11.31 1.46
CA LEU A 89 9.32 -9.96 0.88
C LEU A 89 9.91 -8.89 1.81
N GLY A 90 10.09 -9.20 3.10
CA GLY A 90 10.57 -8.25 4.08
C GLY A 90 9.55 -7.15 4.38
N LYS A 91 10.01 -5.91 4.58
CA LYS A 91 9.17 -4.76 4.95
C LYS A 91 8.78 -3.85 3.77
N ARG A 92 9.33 -4.09 2.57
CA ARG A 92 9.28 -3.16 1.42
C ARG A 92 8.20 -3.48 0.39
N HIS A 93 7.37 -4.49 0.60
CA HIS A 93 6.27 -4.83 -0.31
C HIS A 93 4.98 -4.05 -0.04
N LEU A 94 4.88 -3.38 1.11
CA LEU A 94 3.70 -2.61 1.50
C LEU A 94 4.03 -1.13 1.55
N GLY A 95 3.37 -0.37 0.70
CA GLY A 95 3.43 1.08 0.69
C GLY A 95 3.18 1.69 -0.67
N VAL A 96 3.62 2.93 -0.79
CA VAL A 96 3.52 3.77 -1.97
C VAL A 96 4.91 4.31 -2.27
N THR A 97 5.18 4.62 -3.54
CA THR A 97 6.47 5.16 -3.94
C THR A 97 6.75 6.49 -3.22
N GLU A 98 8.02 6.89 -3.15
CA GLU A 98 8.40 8.18 -2.55
C GLU A 98 7.67 9.34 -3.25
N GLU A 99 7.56 9.30 -4.58
CA GLU A 99 6.81 10.27 -5.36
C GLU A 99 5.32 10.29 -5.01
N GLN A 100 4.68 9.13 -4.92
CA GLN A 100 3.27 9.01 -4.51
C GLN A 100 3.05 9.53 -3.08
N GLY A 101 3.96 9.21 -2.16
CA GLY A 101 3.94 9.71 -0.79
C GLY A 101 4.11 11.21 -0.72
N TYR A 102 5.05 11.77 -1.49
CA TYR A 102 5.28 13.21 -1.57
C TYR A 102 4.09 13.95 -2.17
N GLN A 103 3.52 13.46 -3.27
CA GLN A 103 2.33 14.04 -3.88
C GLN A 103 1.15 14.01 -2.91
N PHE A 104 0.95 12.90 -2.19
CA PHE A 104 -0.07 12.83 -1.14
C PHE A 104 0.15 13.88 -0.05
N GLN A 105 1.39 14.14 0.37
CA GLN A 105 1.69 15.21 1.33
C GLN A 105 1.38 16.60 0.75
N LEU A 106 1.72 16.86 -0.51
CA LEU A 106 1.39 18.11 -1.21
C LEU A 106 -0.12 18.35 -1.27
N ASP A 107 -0.89 17.35 -1.68
CA ASP A 107 -2.36 17.41 -1.78
C ASP A 107 -3.02 17.65 -0.42
N ASN A 108 -2.32 17.29 0.66
CA ASN A 108 -2.77 17.50 2.04
C ASN A 108 -2.36 18.85 2.64
N LYS A 109 -1.38 19.56 2.06
CA LYS A 109 -0.91 20.87 2.58
C LYS A 109 -2.04 21.86 2.85
N PRO A 110 -3.06 22.04 1.98
CA PRO A 110 -4.14 23.00 2.24
C PRO A 110 -4.96 22.68 3.48
N GLU A 111 -5.27 21.39 3.72
CA GLU A 111 -6.04 20.95 4.88
C GLU A 111 -5.23 21.10 6.18
N ILE A 112 -3.95 20.74 6.15
CA ILE A 112 -3.02 20.90 7.29
C ILE A 112 -2.83 22.37 7.61
N ARG A 113 -2.65 23.23 6.60
CA ARG A 113 -2.52 24.68 6.78
C ARG A 113 -3.72 25.28 7.49
N LYS A 114 -4.95 24.86 7.14
CA LYS A 114 -6.17 25.30 7.85
C LYS A 114 -6.13 24.91 9.33
N LYS A 115 -5.78 23.67 9.64
CA LYS A 115 -5.69 23.19 11.04
C LYS A 115 -4.62 23.95 11.83
N ILE A 116 -3.45 24.18 11.24
CA ILE A 116 -2.38 24.96 11.91
C ILE A 116 -2.84 26.39 12.18
N LEU A 117 -3.49 27.04 11.20
CA LEU A 117 -4.03 28.38 11.39
C LEU A 117 -5.11 28.42 12.46
N ASP A 118 -5.98 27.41 12.55
CA ASP A 118 -6.97 27.30 13.62
C ASP A 118 -6.31 27.14 15.00
N ILE A 119 -5.26 26.33 15.12
CA ILE A 119 -4.48 26.18 16.37
C ILE A 119 -3.85 27.53 16.76
N ILE A 120 -3.22 28.22 15.81
CA ILE A 120 -2.56 29.52 16.05
C ILE A 120 -3.57 30.60 16.46
N ASN A 121 -4.72 30.67 15.78
CA ASN A 121 -5.68 31.76 15.95
C ASN A 121 -6.69 31.51 17.07
N ASN A 122 -7.05 30.25 17.33
CA ASN A 122 -8.12 29.88 18.26
C ASN A 122 -7.64 29.06 19.47
N GLY A 123 -6.34 28.71 19.54
CA GLY A 123 -5.72 28.11 20.72
C GLY A 123 -6.22 26.71 21.11
N VAL A 124 -6.76 25.95 20.15
CA VAL A 124 -7.20 24.56 20.36
C VAL A 124 -6.02 23.59 20.28
#